data_AF-A0A3A0CSL4-F1
#
_entry.id   AF-A0A3A0CSL4-F1
#
_cell.length_a   1.000
_cell.length_b   1.000
_cell.length_c   1.000
_cell.angle_alpha   90.00
_cell.angle_beta   90.00
_cell.angle_gamma   90.00
#
_symmetry.space_group_name_H-M   'P 1'
#
loop_
_entity.id
_entity.type
_entity.pdbx_description
1 polymer ?
#
loop_
_entity_poly.entity_id
_entity_poly.type
_entity_poly.pdbx_seq_one_letter_code
_entity_poly.pdbx_strand_id
1 'polypeptide(L)'
;MHMVIARFVILAIFIRSLGGTLANATPLPNRPETFESPEAPLVEQTDGDGEKATSETKPNAAPTPPIVKSRTVRVGFQTMDGQEAPTSAELWFTTDHGRTWTKAHDATLDTGAVRCALPGDGEYGLFLVLHNEAGPSSDAPRPGIAPQTFIRVDATSPEVQLLSLTADPDFSVNREVHLRWRAADAAMADRPVAIDWRTETSKTYRRIAEGLPDISAYRWTVPGDVSGRVEIRLTARDRAGNVGQYISDRLLITADGARVRGADDAAADSDMVDSLSADGTERGASESQRMKAGPRRSEPLTPAGEPDAGATRVDVKTSRDAKKRFDLGTYHRLRGEYDLAVVRLREALKLDPNLLDAWHDLGGILILQGRLEDAERAFKTALAKSPQHVPSLRGLALVQARRGDYNSARRTLDAVLAAAPDDVEGLLAAGDVALFSGDRDAAREAWTRAATHAASDPDARRRAEKRLELYPPRPAVAAP
;
A
#
# COMPACT_ATOMS: atom_id res chain seq x y z
N MET A 1 65.75 -4.82 2.87
CA MET A 1 64.94 -4.00 1.94
C MET A 1 63.47 -4.31 2.24
N HIS A 2 62.84 -3.55 3.13
CA HIS A 2 61.41 -3.70 3.40
C HIS A 2 60.66 -3.13 2.20
N MET A 3 60.28 -4.00 1.28
CA MET A 3 59.43 -3.64 0.15
C MET A 3 58.07 -3.24 0.73
N VAL A 4 57.82 -1.94 0.84
CA VAL A 4 56.49 -1.42 1.10
C VAL A 4 55.67 -1.84 -0.12
N ILE A 5 54.94 -2.94 0.00
CA ILE A 5 53.96 -3.35 -1.01
C ILE A 5 52.96 -2.20 -1.05
N ALA A 6 53.03 -1.37 -2.09
CA ALA A 6 52.06 -0.33 -2.34
C ALA A 6 50.70 -1.02 -2.48
N ARG A 7 49.87 -0.95 -1.43
CA ARG A 7 48.54 -1.54 -1.46
C ARG A 7 47.73 -0.82 -2.54
N PHE A 8 47.01 -1.60 -3.33
CA PHE A 8 46.05 -1.07 -4.30
C PHE A 8 44.92 -0.36 -3.52
N VAL A 9 44.60 0.90 -3.86
CA VAL A 9 43.65 1.72 -3.07
C VAL A 9 42.49 2.20 -3.95
N ILE A 10 41.27 1.92 -3.49
CA ILE A 10 40.04 2.50 -4.02
C ILE A 10 39.83 3.88 -3.38
N LEU A 11 39.72 4.92 -4.19
CA LEU A 11 39.50 6.30 -3.74
C LEU A 11 38.00 6.57 -3.49
N ALA A 12 37.13 6.07 -4.36
CA ALA A 12 35.69 6.26 -4.27
C ALA A 12 34.92 5.17 -5.03
N ILE A 13 33.68 4.93 -4.59
CA ILE A 13 32.70 4.08 -5.27
C ILE A 13 31.42 4.89 -5.49
N PHE A 14 30.83 4.76 -6.67
CA PHE A 14 29.59 5.45 -7.02
C PHE A 14 28.71 4.56 -7.91
N ILE A 15 27.40 4.82 -7.91
CA ILE A 15 26.45 4.07 -8.71
C ILE A 15 26.06 4.89 -9.94
N ARG A 16 26.18 4.29 -11.12
CA ARG A 16 25.67 4.90 -12.36
C ARG A 16 24.38 4.21 -12.77
N SER A 17 23.29 4.97 -12.84
CA SER A 17 22.07 4.54 -13.50
C SER A 17 22.32 4.38 -15.00
N LEU A 18 21.87 3.27 -15.59
CA LEU A 18 21.81 3.12 -17.04
C LEU A 18 20.69 4.06 -17.57
N GLY A 19 21.04 5.33 -17.75
CA GLY A 19 20.18 6.37 -18.35
C GLY A 19 19.93 7.65 -17.55
N GLY A 20 20.71 7.99 -16.52
CA GLY A 20 20.51 9.24 -15.75
C GLY A 20 21.75 9.74 -14.98
N THR A 21 21.80 11.05 -14.74
CA THR A 21 22.95 11.86 -14.27
C THR A 21 23.52 11.46 -12.90
N LEU A 22 24.81 11.73 -12.71
CA LEU A 22 25.65 11.41 -11.54
C LEU A 22 25.00 11.79 -10.20
N ALA A 23 24.85 10.82 -9.29
CA ALA A 23 24.69 11.09 -7.86
C ALA A 23 26.10 11.19 -7.22
N ASN A 24 26.31 12.22 -6.38
CA ASN A 24 27.61 12.60 -5.83
C ASN A 24 28.32 11.46 -5.08
N ALA A 25 29.64 11.36 -5.28
CA ALA A 25 30.51 10.38 -4.65
C ALA A 25 30.62 10.61 -3.12
N THR A 26 30.44 9.56 -2.34
CA THR A 26 30.72 9.56 -0.90
C THR A 26 32.21 9.27 -0.69
N PRO A 27 33.00 10.15 -0.07
CA PRO A 27 34.38 9.82 0.31
C PRO A 27 34.38 8.75 1.40
N LEU A 28 35.27 7.75 1.26
CA LEU A 28 35.46 6.69 2.26
C LEU A 28 36.05 7.29 3.56
N PRO A 29 35.57 6.87 4.75
CA PRO A 29 36.19 7.28 6.01
C PRO A 29 37.60 6.67 6.11
N ASN A 30 38.61 7.53 6.27
CA ASN A 30 39.99 7.13 6.47
C ASN A 30 40.31 6.99 7.97
N ARG A 31 40.87 5.82 8.33
CA ARG A 31 41.66 5.44 9.53
C ARG A 31 40.99 4.84 10.77
N PRO A 32 41.73 3.95 11.50
CA PRO A 32 41.25 3.19 12.63
C PRO A 32 41.49 3.95 13.95
N GLU A 33 40.45 4.18 14.74
CA GLU A 33 40.63 4.68 16.11
C GLU A 33 40.77 3.51 17.08
N THR A 34 41.95 3.45 17.69
CA THR A 34 42.23 2.67 18.88
C THR A 34 41.46 3.29 20.04
N PHE A 35 40.67 2.49 20.74
CA PHE A 35 39.97 2.90 21.96
C PHE A 35 40.99 3.13 23.08
N GLU A 36 41.26 4.39 23.41
CA GLU A 36 41.71 4.78 24.75
C GLU A 36 40.57 5.55 25.44
N SER A 37 40.24 5.11 26.65
CA SER A 37 39.20 5.71 27.51
C SER A 37 39.68 7.07 28.04
N PRO A 38 38.80 8.08 28.24
CA PRO A 38 39.17 9.25 29.01
C PRO A 38 38.64 9.16 30.46
N GLU A 39 39.58 9.22 31.40
CA GLU A 39 39.34 9.72 32.75
C GLU A 39 38.90 11.20 32.70
N ALA A 40 38.03 11.60 33.62
CA ALA A 40 37.73 13.00 33.90
C ALA A 40 38.92 13.69 34.61
N PRO A 41 39.10 15.03 34.49
CA PRO A 41 38.58 15.88 35.57
C PRO A 41 38.14 17.32 35.19
N LEU A 42 37.38 17.88 36.15
CA LEU A 42 36.98 19.25 36.54
C LEU A 42 37.29 20.51 35.69
N VAL A 43 36.19 21.25 35.45
CA VAL A 43 35.87 22.67 35.76
C VAL A 43 36.95 23.75 35.64
N GLU A 44 36.71 24.72 34.74
CA GLU A 44 36.81 26.16 35.08
C GLU A 44 35.92 27.01 34.13
N GLN A 45 35.15 27.93 34.72
CA GLN A 45 34.32 28.93 34.06
C GLN A 45 35.16 30.16 33.72
N THR A 46 34.91 30.80 32.58
CA THR A 46 34.94 32.27 32.47
C THR A 46 33.95 32.75 31.41
N ASP A 47 33.16 33.75 31.81
CA ASP A 47 32.15 34.49 31.06
C ASP A 47 32.69 35.26 29.84
N GLY A 48 31.79 35.54 28.89
CA GLY A 48 32.05 36.47 27.79
C GLY A 48 30.89 36.54 26.80
N ASP A 49 30.01 37.53 27.01
CA ASP A 49 28.85 37.86 26.19
C ASP A 49 29.14 38.00 24.69
N GLY A 50 28.23 37.45 23.88
CA GLY A 50 28.22 37.61 22.44
C GLY A 50 26.94 37.03 21.84
N GLU A 51 25.89 37.84 21.78
CA GLU A 51 24.67 37.60 21.00
C GLU A 51 25.01 37.11 19.59
N LYS A 52 24.71 35.84 19.31
CA LYS A 52 24.61 35.31 17.95
C LYS A 52 23.38 34.43 17.84
N ALA A 53 22.52 34.84 16.91
CA ALA A 53 21.28 34.19 16.52
C ALA A 53 21.43 32.66 16.44
N THR A 54 20.62 31.96 17.23
CA THR A 54 20.45 30.52 17.18
C THR A 54 19.73 30.15 15.89
N SER A 55 20.51 29.94 14.83
CA SER A 55 20.12 29.07 13.73
C SER A 55 20.10 27.65 14.29
N GLU A 56 18.91 27.15 14.65
CA GLU A 56 18.69 25.73 14.87
C GLU A 56 18.96 24.98 13.56
N THR A 57 20.20 24.53 13.41
CA THR A 57 20.58 23.60 12.35
C THR A 57 19.86 22.28 12.63
N LYS A 58 18.80 21.98 11.87
CA LYS A 58 18.23 20.63 11.79
C LYS A 58 19.38 19.63 11.64
N PRO A 59 19.39 18.49 12.37
CA PRO A 59 20.38 17.46 12.15
C PRO A 59 20.35 17.04 10.68
N ASN A 60 21.51 17.15 10.04
CA ASN A 60 21.75 16.80 8.65
C ASN A 60 21.30 15.36 8.41
N ALA A 61 20.16 15.18 7.72
CA ALA A 61 19.66 13.85 7.39
C ALA A 61 20.70 13.13 6.53
N ALA A 62 21.09 11.91 6.93
CA ALA A 62 21.98 11.09 6.12
C ALA A 62 21.43 10.98 4.69
N PRO A 63 22.29 11.06 3.65
CA PRO A 63 21.83 11.02 2.26
C PRO A 63 21.08 9.71 2.00
N THR A 64 19.87 9.83 1.46
CA THR A 64 19.04 8.67 1.08
C THR A 64 19.74 7.89 -0.03
N PRO A 65 19.80 6.54 0.05
CA PRO A 65 20.46 5.75 -0.99
C PRO A 65 19.80 5.95 -2.36
N PRO A 66 20.59 5.97 -3.45
CA PRO A 66 20.06 6.08 -4.80
C PRO A 66 19.16 4.89 -5.14
N ILE A 67 18.05 5.17 -5.84
CA ILE A 67 17.10 4.16 -6.32
C ILE A 67 17.42 3.84 -7.78
N VAL A 68 17.49 2.55 -8.14
CA VAL A 68 17.79 2.08 -9.49
C VAL A 68 16.70 1.15 -10.03
N LYS A 69 16.34 1.35 -11.29
CA LYS A 69 15.29 0.60 -12.01
C LYS A 69 15.66 -0.81 -12.49
N SER A 70 16.88 -1.27 -12.20
CA SER A 70 17.42 -2.52 -12.74
C SER A 70 18.09 -3.32 -11.65
N ARG A 71 17.82 -4.63 -11.63
CA ARG A 71 18.54 -5.60 -10.80
C ARG A 71 19.99 -5.78 -11.23
N THR A 72 20.33 -5.41 -12.46
CA THR A 72 21.72 -5.34 -12.92
C THR A 72 22.27 -3.96 -12.62
N VAL A 73 23.19 -3.90 -11.65
CA VAL A 73 23.76 -2.65 -11.16
C VAL A 73 25.17 -2.44 -11.69
N ARG A 74 25.51 -1.19 -11.99
CA ARG A 74 26.84 -0.77 -12.42
C ARG A 74 27.49 0.06 -11.33
N VAL A 75 28.46 -0.56 -10.65
CA VAL A 75 29.23 0.02 -9.55
C VAL A 75 30.52 0.60 -10.13
N GLY A 76 30.57 1.91 -10.28
CA GLY A 76 31.78 2.60 -10.72
C GLY A 76 32.78 2.75 -9.58
N PHE A 77 34.06 2.75 -9.92
CA PHE A 77 35.15 2.94 -8.96
C PHE A 77 36.20 3.92 -9.50
N GLN A 78 36.94 4.54 -8.59
CA GLN A 78 38.14 5.33 -8.89
C GLN A 78 39.32 4.76 -8.11
N THR A 79 40.44 4.55 -8.81
CA THR A 79 41.71 4.13 -8.23
C THR A 79 42.64 5.33 -8.10
N MET A 80 43.67 5.23 -7.26
CA MET A 80 44.68 6.28 -7.15
C MET A 80 45.49 6.40 -8.46
N ASP A 81 45.86 7.62 -8.84
CA ASP A 81 46.67 7.88 -10.04
C ASP A 81 48.02 7.15 -9.98
N GLY A 82 48.43 6.56 -11.11
CA GLY A 82 49.68 5.81 -11.23
C GLY A 82 49.63 4.36 -10.76
N GLN A 83 48.47 3.84 -10.33
CA GLN A 83 48.29 2.41 -10.06
C GLN A 83 47.91 1.62 -11.32
N GLU A 84 48.38 0.37 -11.39
CA GLU A 84 47.98 -0.56 -12.44
C GLU A 84 46.47 -0.82 -12.42
N ALA A 85 45.89 -0.97 -13.61
CA ALA A 85 44.47 -1.24 -13.75
C ALA A 85 44.07 -2.55 -13.06
N PRO A 86 42.86 -2.62 -12.47
CA PRO A 86 42.36 -3.85 -11.88
C PRO A 86 42.19 -4.92 -12.97
N THR A 87 42.59 -6.15 -12.65
CA THR A 87 42.48 -7.32 -13.53
C THR A 87 41.25 -8.17 -13.21
N SER A 88 40.76 -8.11 -11.97
CA SER A 88 39.50 -8.74 -11.56
C SER A 88 38.85 -7.99 -10.40
N ALA A 89 37.60 -8.35 -10.11
CA ALA A 89 36.81 -7.73 -9.06
C ALA A 89 35.88 -8.74 -8.37
N GLU A 90 35.68 -8.54 -7.08
CA GLU A 90 34.67 -9.20 -6.27
C GLU A 90 33.70 -8.15 -5.75
N LEU A 91 32.41 -8.36 -5.98
CA LEU A 91 31.37 -7.57 -5.37
C LEU A 91 30.70 -8.40 -4.29
N TRP A 92 30.54 -7.82 -3.12
CA TRP A 92 29.81 -8.40 -2.00
C TRP A 92 28.62 -7.50 -1.68
N PHE A 93 27.52 -8.12 -1.28
CA PHE A 93 26.31 -7.39 -0.88
C PHE A 93 25.75 -7.91 0.44
N THR A 94 25.00 -7.03 1.11
CA THR A 94 24.31 -7.29 2.36
C THR A 94 22.92 -6.64 2.34
N THR A 95 21.95 -7.26 3.01
CA THR A 95 20.59 -6.72 3.21
C THR A 95 20.30 -6.43 4.69
N ASP A 96 21.29 -6.61 5.57
CA ASP A 96 21.17 -6.47 7.03
C ASP A 96 22.21 -5.50 7.61
N HIS A 97 22.64 -4.54 6.78
CA HIS A 97 23.63 -3.51 7.12
C HIS A 97 25.00 -4.07 7.54
N GLY A 98 25.43 -5.17 6.93
CA GLY A 98 26.78 -5.73 7.09
C GLY A 98 26.92 -6.77 8.20
N ARG A 99 25.81 -7.22 8.80
CA ARG A 99 25.85 -8.37 9.74
C ARG A 99 26.15 -9.66 9.01
N THR A 100 25.65 -9.82 7.79
CA THR A 100 25.99 -10.90 6.87
C THR A 100 26.38 -10.37 5.50
N TRP A 101 27.25 -11.12 4.82
CA TRP A 101 27.79 -10.74 3.51
C TRP A 101 27.69 -11.92 2.54
N THR A 102 27.18 -11.63 1.34
CA THR A 102 27.06 -12.59 0.24
C THR A 102 27.90 -12.11 -0.93
N LYS A 103 28.75 -12.98 -1.48
CA LYS A 103 29.53 -12.69 -2.68
C LYS A 103 28.64 -12.81 -3.92
N ALA A 104 28.66 -11.81 -4.80
CA ALA A 104 28.03 -11.89 -6.09
C ALA A 104 28.74 -12.90 -6.99
N HIS A 105 27.97 -13.78 -7.64
CA HIS A 105 28.52 -14.85 -8.48
C HIS A 105 28.80 -14.41 -9.92
N ASP A 106 28.19 -13.31 -10.39
CA ASP A 106 28.21 -12.84 -11.77
C ASP A 106 28.89 -11.47 -11.95
N ALA A 107 29.72 -11.07 -10.97
CA ALA A 107 30.43 -9.79 -11.03
C ALA A 107 31.40 -9.77 -12.23
N THR A 108 31.15 -8.86 -13.17
CA THR A 108 31.97 -8.65 -14.37
C THR A 108 32.65 -7.29 -14.32
N LEU A 109 33.97 -7.27 -14.46
CA LEU A 109 34.77 -6.05 -14.51
C LEU A 109 34.78 -5.49 -15.95
N ASP A 110 34.31 -4.25 -16.09
CA ASP A 110 34.48 -3.42 -17.28
C ASP A 110 35.48 -2.28 -16.97
N THR A 111 35.85 -1.51 -17.99
CA THR A 111 36.62 -0.26 -17.83
C THR A 111 35.94 0.69 -16.83
N GLY A 112 36.53 0.79 -15.63
CA GLY A 112 36.11 1.70 -14.56
C GLY A 112 34.80 1.34 -13.85
N ALA A 113 34.25 0.14 -14.02
CA ALA A 113 33.07 -0.29 -13.28
C ALA A 113 32.94 -1.82 -13.17
N VAL A 114 32.21 -2.26 -12.16
CA VAL A 114 31.77 -3.66 -12.01
C VAL A 114 30.27 -3.74 -12.27
N ARG A 115 29.84 -4.70 -13.07
CA ARG A 115 28.43 -5.04 -13.28
C ARG A 115 28.09 -6.33 -12.57
N CYS A 116 26.93 -6.37 -11.92
CA CYS A 116 26.44 -7.56 -11.22
C CYS A 116 24.91 -7.54 -11.15
N ALA A 117 24.28 -8.72 -11.18
CA ALA A 117 22.87 -8.86 -10.87
C ALA A 117 22.63 -9.10 -9.37
N LEU A 118 21.73 -8.32 -8.78
CA LEU A 118 21.25 -8.51 -7.43
C LEU A 118 19.98 -9.37 -7.40
N PRO A 119 19.71 -10.12 -6.31
CA PRO A 119 18.67 -11.15 -6.30
C PRO A 119 17.24 -10.65 -6.53
N GLY A 120 16.95 -9.39 -6.16
CA GLY A 120 15.60 -8.85 -6.22
C GLY A 120 15.55 -7.37 -5.90
N ASP A 121 14.34 -6.90 -5.63
CA ASP A 121 14.08 -5.53 -5.23
C ASP A 121 14.32 -5.41 -3.71
N GLY A 122 14.89 -4.28 -3.27
CA GLY A 122 15.28 -4.09 -1.88
C GLY A 122 16.45 -3.15 -1.71
N GLU A 123 16.80 -2.88 -0.45
CA GLU A 123 18.00 -2.14 -0.10
C GLU A 123 19.19 -3.08 0.02
N TYR A 124 20.31 -2.70 -0.60
CA TYR A 124 21.55 -3.45 -0.59
C TYR A 124 22.70 -2.54 -0.16
N GLY A 125 23.43 -2.97 0.88
CA GLY A 125 24.78 -2.47 1.14
C GLY A 125 25.77 -3.19 0.24
N LEU A 126 26.70 -2.46 -0.36
CA LEU A 126 27.71 -2.99 -1.29
C LEU A 126 29.12 -2.84 -0.72
N PHE A 127 29.97 -3.80 -1.05
CA PHE A 127 31.40 -3.78 -0.75
C PHE A 127 32.18 -4.35 -1.95
N LEU A 128 33.06 -3.55 -2.51
CA LEU A 128 33.85 -3.88 -3.69
C LEU A 128 35.29 -4.18 -3.29
N VAL A 129 35.80 -5.32 -3.75
CA VAL A 129 37.21 -5.70 -3.66
C VAL A 129 37.75 -5.87 -5.07
N LEU A 130 38.65 -4.99 -5.48
CA LEU A 130 39.36 -5.09 -6.74
C LEU A 130 40.73 -5.76 -6.56
N HIS A 131 41.22 -6.44 -7.60
CA HIS A 131 42.51 -7.15 -7.60
C HIS A 131 43.38 -6.71 -8.80
N ASN A 132 44.69 -6.66 -8.59
CA ASN A 132 45.71 -6.55 -9.64
C ASN A 132 46.97 -7.36 -9.27
N GLU A 133 48.09 -7.18 -9.97
CA GLU A 133 49.35 -7.90 -9.69
C GLU A 133 49.92 -7.60 -8.29
N ALA A 134 49.63 -6.43 -7.72
CA ALA A 134 50.03 -6.05 -6.36
C ALA A 134 49.15 -6.71 -5.27
N GLY A 135 48.05 -7.36 -5.65
CA GLY A 135 47.11 -8.05 -4.76
C GLY A 135 45.74 -7.36 -4.64
N PRO A 136 44.94 -7.72 -3.62
CA PRO A 136 43.61 -7.14 -3.42
C PRO A 136 43.69 -5.73 -2.82
N SER A 137 42.72 -4.89 -3.17
CA SER A 137 42.53 -3.55 -2.58
C SER A 137 42.20 -3.58 -1.08
N SER A 138 41.51 -4.63 -0.63
CA SER A 138 41.15 -4.84 0.77
C SER A 138 40.83 -6.33 1.01
N ASP A 139 40.75 -6.73 2.26
CA ASP A 139 40.23 -8.05 2.60
C ASP A 139 38.72 -8.12 2.30
N ALA A 140 38.22 -9.33 2.00
CA ALA A 140 36.78 -9.56 1.87
C ALA A 140 36.04 -9.17 3.17
N PRO A 141 34.83 -8.59 3.06
CA PRO A 141 34.11 -8.12 4.23
C PRO A 141 33.72 -9.29 5.14
N ARG A 142 33.85 -9.07 6.45
CA ARG A 142 33.43 -10.01 7.50
C ARG A 142 32.19 -9.47 8.21
N PRO A 143 31.39 -10.33 8.88
CA PRO A 143 30.28 -9.89 9.72
C PRO A 143 30.65 -8.71 10.63
N GLY A 144 29.85 -7.65 10.60
CA GLY A 144 30.05 -6.41 11.36
C GLY A 144 30.80 -5.31 10.61
N ILE A 145 31.41 -5.59 9.45
CA ILE A 145 31.97 -4.55 8.59
C ILE A 145 30.85 -3.80 7.89
N ALA A 146 30.85 -2.47 8.01
CA ALA A 146 29.87 -1.60 7.39
C ALA A 146 30.01 -1.59 5.86
N PRO A 147 28.90 -1.44 5.11
CA PRO A 147 28.95 -1.27 3.66
C PRO A 147 29.70 0.00 3.22
N GLN A 148 30.36 -0.07 2.07
CA GLN A 148 31.04 1.08 1.46
C GLN A 148 30.03 2.05 0.84
N THR A 149 28.90 1.53 0.35
CA THR A 149 27.79 2.32 -0.19
C THR A 149 26.48 1.54 -0.08
N PHE A 150 25.35 2.23 -0.20
CA PHE A 150 24.01 1.64 -0.21
C PHE A 150 23.30 1.98 -1.51
N ILE A 151 22.45 1.06 -1.96
CA ILE A 151 21.54 1.26 -3.08
C ILE A 151 20.16 0.70 -2.76
N ARG A 152 19.14 1.21 -3.43
CA ARG A 152 17.83 0.58 -3.47
C ARG A 152 17.51 0.12 -4.89
N VAL A 153 17.35 -1.18 -5.08
CA VAL A 153 16.89 -1.76 -6.34
C VAL A 153 15.37 -1.80 -6.31
N ASP A 154 14.77 -1.26 -7.36
CA ASP A 154 13.33 -1.29 -7.57
C ASP A 154 13.06 -1.41 -9.07
N ALA A 155 12.90 -2.64 -9.54
CA ALA A 155 12.68 -2.95 -10.95
C ALA A 155 11.20 -3.21 -11.26
N THR A 156 10.34 -3.08 -10.25
CA THR A 156 8.91 -3.36 -10.36
C THR A 156 8.20 -2.12 -10.90
N SER A 157 7.45 -2.27 -11.99
CA SER A 157 6.60 -1.18 -12.47
C SER A 157 5.37 -1.04 -11.58
N PRO A 158 4.87 0.20 -11.37
CA PRO A 158 3.60 0.41 -10.69
C PRO A 158 2.45 -0.38 -11.31
N GLU A 159 1.63 -0.99 -10.46
CA GLU A 159 0.37 -1.57 -10.90
C GLU A 159 -0.66 -0.45 -11.05
N VAL A 160 -1.29 -0.33 -12.23
CA VAL A 160 -2.30 0.71 -12.51
C VAL A 160 -3.62 0.04 -12.83
N GLN A 161 -4.67 0.45 -12.11
CA GLN A 161 -6.02 -0.07 -12.27
C GLN A 161 -7.03 1.07 -12.44
N LEU A 162 -7.87 0.97 -13.46
CA LEU A 162 -9.06 1.80 -13.60
C LEU A 162 -10.20 1.17 -12.81
N LEU A 163 -10.64 1.83 -11.73
CA LEU A 163 -11.69 1.36 -10.82
C LEU A 163 -13.08 1.64 -11.38
N SER A 164 -13.28 2.79 -12.03
CA SER A 164 -14.54 3.10 -12.69
C SER A 164 -14.34 4.05 -13.86
N LEU A 165 -15.19 3.89 -14.86
CA LEU A 165 -15.34 4.81 -15.98
C LEU A 165 -16.83 4.98 -16.23
N THR A 166 -17.38 6.17 -15.97
CA THR A 166 -18.82 6.43 -16.07
C THR A 166 -19.07 7.76 -16.75
N ALA A 167 -19.98 7.81 -17.72
CA ALA A 167 -20.43 9.07 -18.29
C ALA A 167 -21.39 9.80 -17.32
N ASP A 168 -21.43 11.12 -17.42
CA ASP A 168 -22.46 11.92 -16.76
C ASP A 168 -23.86 11.54 -17.31
N PRO A 169 -24.90 11.43 -16.47
CA PRO A 169 -26.25 11.10 -16.95
C PRO A 169 -26.78 12.09 -17.99
N ASP A 170 -26.40 13.36 -17.89
CA ASP A 170 -26.76 14.42 -18.84
C ASP A 170 -25.60 14.69 -19.82
N PHE A 171 -24.97 13.63 -20.33
CA PHE A 171 -23.78 13.72 -21.20
C PHE A 171 -23.99 14.60 -22.44
N SER A 172 -25.18 14.63 -23.01
CA SER A 172 -25.50 15.48 -24.17
C SER A 172 -25.32 16.98 -23.88
N VAL A 173 -25.39 17.37 -22.61
CA VAL A 173 -25.20 18.75 -22.13
C VAL A 173 -23.78 18.94 -21.57
N ASN A 174 -23.36 18.07 -20.65
CA ASN A 174 -22.12 18.28 -19.88
C ASN A 174 -20.88 17.70 -20.58
N ARG A 175 -21.07 16.68 -21.44
CA ARG A 175 -20.01 15.87 -22.06
C ARG A 175 -18.94 15.40 -21.07
N GLU A 176 -19.31 15.13 -19.82
CA GLU A 176 -18.36 14.71 -18.78
C GLU A 176 -18.25 13.18 -18.67
N VAL A 177 -17.02 12.70 -18.49
CA VAL A 177 -16.70 11.33 -18.13
C VAL A 177 -15.94 11.34 -16.80
N HIS A 178 -16.38 10.51 -15.87
CA HIS A 178 -15.77 10.36 -14.56
C HIS A 178 -14.89 9.11 -14.53
N LEU A 179 -13.61 9.33 -14.21
CA LEU A 179 -12.60 8.29 -14.05
C LEU A 179 -12.29 8.12 -12.57
N ARG A 180 -12.11 6.87 -12.12
CA ARG A 180 -11.51 6.55 -10.81
C ARG A 180 -10.42 5.52 -11.02
N TRP A 181 -9.29 5.69 -10.36
CA TRP A 181 -8.16 4.77 -10.49
C TRP A 181 -7.45 4.53 -9.17
N ARG A 182 -6.61 3.49 -9.19
CA ARG A 182 -5.59 3.19 -8.19
C ARG A 182 -4.31 2.85 -8.92
N ALA A 183 -3.22 3.48 -8.55
CA ALA A 183 -1.86 3.09 -8.88
C ALA A 183 -1.16 2.68 -7.57
N ALA A 184 -0.39 1.59 -7.59
CA ALA A 184 0.29 1.11 -6.40
C ALA A 184 1.69 0.60 -6.73
N ASP A 185 2.66 1.02 -5.93
CA ASP A 185 4.04 0.55 -5.96
C ASP A 185 4.73 0.86 -4.62
N ALA A 186 5.80 0.13 -4.30
CA ALA A 186 6.58 0.36 -3.07
C ALA A 186 7.36 1.68 -3.07
N ALA A 187 7.71 2.22 -4.24
CA ALA A 187 8.46 3.46 -4.37
C ALA A 187 7.77 4.51 -5.27
N MET A 188 6.44 4.60 -5.24
CA MET A 188 5.67 5.62 -5.98
C MET A 188 6.28 7.03 -5.92
N ALA A 189 6.30 7.72 -7.07
CA ALA A 189 6.67 9.13 -7.13
C ALA A 189 5.56 10.01 -6.54
N ASP A 190 5.89 11.25 -6.20
CA ASP A 190 4.87 12.22 -5.82
C ASP A 190 3.98 12.56 -7.02
N ARG A 191 2.67 12.53 -6.80
CA ARG A 191 1.64 12.74 -7.82
C ARG A 191 1.93 12.00 -9.14
N PRO A 192 2.00 10.66 -9.11
CA PRO A 192 2.67 9.86 -10.13
C PRO A 192 1.84 9.62 -11.39
N VAL A 193 0.55 9.96 -11.39
CA VAL A 193 -0.39 9.53 -12.43
C VAL A 193 -0.59 10.59 -13.52
N ALA A 194 -0.63 10.13 -14.76
CA ALA A 194 -1.13 10.90 -15.90
C ALA A 194 -2.22 10.13 -16.65
N ILE A 195 -3.19 10.88 -17.17
CA ILE A 195 -4.33 10.38 -17.95
C ILE A 195 -4.17 10.92 -19.36
N ASP A 196 -4.16 10.02 -20.34
CA ASP A 196 -4.19 10.34 -21.75
C ASP A 196 -5.41 9.71 -22.41
N TRP A 197 -5.76 10.18 -23.60
CA TRP A 197 -6.78 9.55 -24.44
C TRP A 197 -6.40 9.54 -25.92
N ARG A 198 -6.99 8.64 -26.69
CA ARG A 198 -6.96 8.68 -28.16
C ARG A 198 -8.24 8.08 -28.75
N THR A 199 -8.55 8.44 -29.98
CA THR A 199 -9.55 7.74 -30.79
C THR A 199 -8.93 6.52 -31.49
N GLU A 200 -9.76 5.58 -31.94
CA GLU A 200 -9.33 4.45 -32.78
C GLU A 200 -8.59 4.87 -34.07
N THR A 201 -8.92 6.06 -34.59
CA THR A 201 -8.30 6.63 -35.79
C THR A 201 -6.94 7.28 -35.52
N SER A 202 -6.60 7.55 -34.26
CA SER A 202 -5.36 8.20 -33.86
C SER A 202 -4.39 7.18 -33.26
N LYS A 203 -3.14 7.19 -33.73
CA LYS A 203 -2.06 6.44 -33.07
C LYS A 203 -1.50 7.18 -31.85
N THR A 204 -1.71 8.49 -31.78
CA THR A 204 -1.13 9.37 -30.79
C THR A 204 -2.10 9.63 -29.64
N TYR A 205 -1.61 9.44 -28.43
CA TYR A 205 -2.30 9.80 -27.18
C TYR A 205 -2.19 11.30 -26.91
N ARG A 206 -3.31 11.91 -26.53
CA ARG A 206 -3.41 13.30 -26.09
C ARG A 206 -3.58 13.34 -24.57
N ARG A 207 -2.86 14.26 -23.91
CA ARG A 207 -2.92 14.42 -22.45
C ARG A 207 -4.26 15.00 -22.02
N ILE A 208 -4.89 14.40 -21.02
CA ILE A 208 -6.02 14.97 -20.27
C ILE A 208 -5.48 15.73 -19.05
N ALA A 209 -4.69 15.04 -18.24
CA ALA A 209 -4.14 15.59 -16.99
C ALA A 209 -2.89 14.82 -16.57
N GLU A 210 -2.00 15.46 -15.83
CA GLU A 210 -0.80 14.86 -15.24
C GLU A 210 -0.57 15.39 -13.83
N GLY A 211 0.39 14.80 -13.12
CA GLY A 211 0.64 15.19 -11.75
C GLY A 211 -0.58 14.89 -10.89
N LEU A 212 -1.19 13.71 -11.04
CA LEU A 212 -2.34 13.31 -10.25
C LEU A 212 -1.95 12.31 -9.15
N PRO A 213 -2.68 12.26 -8.03
CA PRO A 213 -2.43 11.27 -6.99
C PRO A 213 -2.56 9.83 -7.52
N ASP A 214 -1.87 8.92 -6.85
CA ASP A 214 -1.88 7.49 -7.09
C ASP A 214 -3.28 6.88 -6.93
N ILE A 215 -4.08 7.33 -5.97
CA ILE A 215 -5.48 6.97 -5.80
C ILE A 215 -6.33 8.24 -5.88
N SER A 216 -7.10 8.38 -6.96
CA SER A 216 -7.97 9.55 -7.12
C SER A 216 -9.10 9.32 -8.14
N ALA A 217 -9.84 10.39 -8.37
CA ALA A 217 -10.84 10.51 -9.41
C ALA A 217 -10.57 11.76 -10.26
N TYR A 218 -11.02 11.76 -11.51
CA TYR A 218 -10.91 12.88 -12.42
C TYR A 218 -12.19 13.00 -13.24
N ARG A 219 -12.67 14.23 -13.42
CA ARG A 219 -13.77 14.52 -14.35
C ARG A 219 -13.18 15.08 -15.62
N TRP A 220 -13.37 14.37 -16.71
CA TRP A 220 -12.91 14.78 -18.02
C TRP A 220 -14.08 15.27 -18.86
N THR A 221 -14.08 16.55 -19.20
CA THR A 221 -14.97 17.10 -20.21
C THR A 221 -14.46 16.72 -21.60
N VAL A 222 -15.20 15.86 -22.28
CA VAL A 222 -14.86 15.34 -23.61
C VAL A 222 -15.03 16.46 -24.64
N PRO A 223 -13.99 16.77 -25.45
CA PRO A 223 -14.09 17.80 -26.48
C PRO A 223 -15.21 17.51 -27.49
N GLY A 224 -15.84 18.59 -27.99
CA GLY A 224 -17.06 18.52 -28.82
C GLY A 224 -16.91 17.72 -30.13
N ASP A 225 -15.70 17.72 -30.69
CA ASP A 225 -15.33 17.05 -31.93
C ASP A 225 -15.01 15.56 -31.76
N VAL A 226 -14.95 15.05 -30.54
CA VAL A 226 -14.65 13.65 -30.26
C VAL A 226 -15.89 12.79 -30.41
N SER A 227 -15.79 11.78 -31.26
CA SER A 227 -16.79 10.72 -31.42
C SER A 227 -16.10 9.40 -31.78
N GLY A 228 -16.84 8.28 -31.66
CA GLY A 228 -16.33 6.94 -31.89
C GLY A 228 -15.69 6.32 -30.65
N ARG A 229 -14.89 5.27 -30.86
CA ARG A 229 -14.21 4.57 -29.76
C ARG A 229 -13.05 5.40 -29.24
N VAL A 230 -13.03 5.58 -27.92
CA VAL A 230 -11.99 6.29 -27.19
C VAL A 230 -11.29 5.34 -26.25
N GLU A 231 -9.96 5.29 -26.37
CA GLU A 231 -9.09 4.61 -25.42
C GLU A 231 -8.57 5.64 -24.43
N ILE A 232 -8.75 5.39 -23.14
CA ILE A 232 -8.13 6.13 -22.07
C ILE A 232 -6.93 5.32 -21.57
N ARG A 233 -5.78 5.99 -21.47
CA ARG A 233 -4.58 5.41 -20.88
C ARG A 233 -4.27 6.12 -19.56
N LEU A 234 -4.13 5.33 -18.52
CA LEU A 234 -3.54 5.75 -17.27
C LEU A 234 -2.08 5.32 -17.28
N THR A 235 -1.19 6.21 -16.87
CA THR A 235 0.22 5.89 -16.62
C THR A 235 0.58 6.30 -15.21
N ALA A 236 1.40 5.51 -14.52
CA ALA A 236 1.93 5.84 -13.21
C ALA A 236 3.45 5.66 -13.20
N ARG A 237 4.17 6.55 -12.52
CA ARG A 237 5.62 6.49 -12.41
C ARG A 237 6.09 6.36 -10.97
N ASP A 238 7.06 5.51 -10.72
CA ASP A 238 7.74 5.44 -9.42
C ASP A 238 8.98 6.36 -9.36
N ARG A 239 9.65 6.36 -8.21
CA ARG A 239 10.90 7.11 -7.98
C ARG A 239 12.12 6.48 -8.65
N ALA A 240 12.09 5.18 -8.99
CA ALA A 240 13.11 4.52 -9.80
C ALA A 240 13.01 4.91 -11.29
N GLY A 241 11.87 5.44 -11.70
CA GLY A 241 11.52 5.81 -13.06
C GLY A 241 10.81 4.71 -13.85
N ASN A 242 10.38 3.60 -13.22
CA ASN A 242 9.53 2.60 -13.89
C ASN A 242 8.16 3.20 -14.19
N VAL A 243 7.52 2.66 -15.23
CA VAL A 243 6.22 3.14 -15.69
C VAL A 243 5.25 1.97 -15.74
N GLY A 244 4.19 2.09 -14.94
CA GLY A 244 2.99 1.28 -15.01
C GLY A 244 1.98 1.88 -15.97
N GLN A 245 1.17 1.06 -16.62
CA GLN A 245 0.10 1.57 -17.48
C GLN A 245 -1.16 0.69 -17.47
N TYR A 246 -2.29 1.34 -17.68
CA TYR A 246 -3.59 0.72 -17.95
C TYR A 246 -4.21 1.37 -19.18
N ILE A 247 -4.81 0.59 -20.08
CA ILE A 247 -5.50 1.09 -21.28
C ILE A 247 -6.94 0.57 -21.27
N SER A 248 -7.92 1.48 -21.37
CA SER A 248 -9.34 1.13 -21.45
C SER A 248 -9.75 0.78 -22.88
N ASP A 249 -10.47 -0.32 -23.08
CA ASP A 249 -11.03 -0.73 -24.38
C ASP A 249 -12.54 -0.44 -24.50
N ARG A 250 -13.12 0.30 -23.54
CA ARG A 250 -14.55 0.28 -23.26
C ARG A 250 -15.32 1.57 -23.54
N LEU A 251 -14.71 2.71 -23.86
CA LEU A 251 -15.48 3.96 -24.02
C LEU A 251 -15.90 4.21 -25.48
N LEU A 252 -17.21 4.28 -25.73
CA LEU A 252 -17.80 4.69 -27.01
C LEU A 252 -18.49 6.04 -26.83
N ILE A 253 -18.13 7.02 -27.65
CA ILE A 253 -18.73 8.36 -27.64
C ILE A 253 -19.59 8.52 -28.89
N THR A 254 -20.88 8.82 -28.71
CA THR A 254 -21.83 9.10 -29.78
C THR A 254 -22.33 10.54 -29.69
N ALA A 255 -23.13 10.98 -30.68
CA ALA A 255 -23.75 12.31 -30.65
C ALA A 255 -24.70 12.49 -29.45
N ASP A 256 -25.33 11.39 -29.00
CA ASP A 256 -26.41 11.41 -28.00
C ASP A 256 -25.95 10.96 -26.61
N GLY A 257 -24.69 10.55 -26.43
CA GLY A 257 -24.19 10.06 -25.14
C GLY A 257 -22.81 9.42 -25.20
N ALA A 258 -22.30 9.00 -24.05
CA ALA A 258 -21.13 8.14 -23.94
C ALA A 258 -21.51 6.82 -23.26
N ARG A 259 -21.13 5.70 -23.87
CA ARG A 259 -21.42 4.35 -23.40
C ARG A 259 -20.14 3.62 -23.06
N VAL A 260 -20.16 2.85 -21.98
CA VAL A 260 -19.05 1.99 -21.60
C VAL A 260 -19.41 0.55 -21.93
N ARG A 261 -18.64 -0.10 -22.80
CA ARG A 261 -18.84 -1.49 -23.21
C ARG A 261 -18.78 -2.39 -21.97
N GLY A 262 -19.85 -3.14 -21.71
CA GLY A 262 -20.03 -3.94 -20.49
C GLY A 262 -20.85 -3.28 -19.38
N ALA A 263 -21.25 -2.01 -19.52
CA ALA A 263 -22.27 -1.39 -18.65
C ALA A 263 -23.71 -1.69 -19.13
N ASP A 264 -23.88 -2.04 -20.42
CA ASP A 264 -25.16 -2.44 -21.00
C ASP A 264 -25.26 -3.96 -21.30
N ASP A 265 -24.24 -4.77 -20.98
CA ASP A 265 -24.23 -6.24 -21.21
C ASP A 265 -23.96 -7.08 -19.94
N ALA A 266 -24.09 -6.48 -18.75
CA ALA A 266 -24.13 -7.21 -17.47
C ALA A 266 -25.30 -6.76 -16.56
N ALA A 267 -26.23 -5.97 -17.10
CA ALA A 267 -27.46 -5.55 -16.45
C ALA A 267 -28.66 -5.70 -17.40
N ALA A 268 -28.72 -6.82 -18.12
CA ALA A 268 -29.95 -7.35 -18.71
C ALA A 268 -29.72 -8.83 -19.09
N ASP A 269 -29.42 -9.66 -18.09
CA ASP A 269 -30.07 -10.97 -17.99
C ASP A 269 -30.83 -11.00 -16.64
N SER A 270 -31.79 -10.08 -16.58
CA SER A 270 -33.14 -10.32 -16.07
C SER A 270 -34.03 -9.24 -16.68
N ASP A 271 -34.59 -9.57 -17.84
CA ASP A 271 -35.79 -9.03 -18.49
C ASP A 271 -36.81 -8.38 -17.53
N MET A 272 -37.66 -7.41 -17.90
CA MET A 272 -37.90 -6.62 -19.11
C MET A 272 -39.12 -5.75 -18.75
N VAL A 273 -39.17 -4.47 -19.13
CA VAL A 273 -40.40 -3.66 -19.11
C VAL A 273 -40.70 -3.14 -20.52
N ASP A 274 -41.77 -3.71 -21.06
CA ASP A 274 -42.89 -3.12 -21.79
C ASP A 274 -42.62 -2.19 -23.00
N SER A 275 -43.24 -2.53 -24.14
CA SER A 275 -43.54 -1.56 -25.19
C SER A 275 -44.76 -1.98 -26.02
N LEU A 276 -45.79 -1.14 -25.97
CA LEU A 276 -46.96 -1.11 -26.87
C LEU A 276 -46.55 -0.75 -28.30
N SER A 277 -47.11 -1.45 -29.30
CA SER A 277 -47.97 -0.86 -30.36
C SER A 277 -48.50 -1.92 -31.36
N ALA A 278 -49.83 -1.95 -31.46
CA ALA A 278 -50.70 -2.29 -32.59
C ALA A 278 -50.49 -3.61 -33.39
N ASP A 279 -51.43 -4.55 -33.27
CA ASP A 279 -52.51 -4.71 -34.27
C ASP A 279 -53.67 -5.54 -33.69
N GLY A 280 -54.88 -5.30 -34.18
CA GLY A 280 -56.13 -5.69 -33.55
C GLY A 280 -56.48 -7.18 -33.57
N THR A 281 -57.40 -7.58 -32.69
CA THR A 281 -58.68 -8.24 -33.01
C THR A 281 -59.49 -8.44 -31.72
N GLU A 282 -60.79 -8.25 -31.88
CA GLU A 282 -61.87 -8.18 -30.90
C GLU A 282 -62.11 -9.43 -30.01
N ARG A 283 -63.00 -9.19 -29.02
CA ARG A 283 -63.86 -10.10 -28.22
C ARG A 283 -63.25 -10.49 -26.87
N GLY A 284 -63.90 -10.30 -25.72
CA GLY A 284 -65.24 -9.85 -25.36
C GLY A 284 -65.52 -10.23 -23.89
N ALA A 285 -66.54 -9.60 -23.28
CA ALA A 285 -67.21 -9.91 -22.02
C ALA A 285 -66.44 -9.62 -20.71
N SER A 286 -66.85 -8.57 -19.95
CA SER A 286 -67.78 -8.62 -18.78
C SER A 286 -66.98 -8.85 -17.48
N GLU A 287 -67.16 -8.18 -16.34
CA GLU A 287 -68.35 -7.62 -15.74
C GLU A 287 -67.98 -6.71 -14.53
N SER A 288 -68.90 -5.80 -14.21
CA SER A 288 -68.87 -4.75 -13.20
C SER A 288 -68.76 -5.23 -11.75
N GLN A 289 -68.16 -4.43 -10.84
CA GLN A 289 -68.82 -4.05 -9.56
C GLN A 289 -68.12 -2.92 -8.76
N ARG A 290 -68.97 -2.04 -8.22
CA ARG A 290 -68.77 -0.89 -7.32
C ARG A 290 -68.46 -1.33 -5.87
N MET A 291 -67.75 -0.50 -5.07
CA MET A 291 -68.17 0.06 -3.75
C MET A 291 -67.00 0.48 -2.81
N LYS A 292 -67.01 1.77 -2.41
CA LYS A 292 -66.86 2.41 -1.08
C LYS A 292 -65.84 1.94 0.02
N ALA A 293 -64.99 2.90 0.42
CA ALA A 293 -64.56 3.39 1.76
C ALA A 293 -64.35 2.47 3.01
N GLY A 294 -63.09 2.45 3.50
CA GLY A 294 -62.60 2.39 4.92
C GLY A 294 -62.71 1.07 5.72
N PRO A 295 -62.05 0.88 6.89
CA PRO A 295 -60.76 1.39 7.43
C PRO A 295 -59.70 0.26 7.55
N ARG A 296 -58.39 0.58 7.66
CA ARG A 296 -57.35 -0.43 7.93
C ARG A 296 -57.04 -0.51 9.43
N ARG A 297 -57.41 -1.63 10.05
CA ARG A 297 -56.73 -2.22 11.22
C ARG A 297 -56.61 -3.72 10.99
N SER A 298 -55.39 -4.23 11.02
CA SER A 298 -55.06 -5.54 11.57
C SER A 298 -53.55 -5.68 11.70
N GLU A 299 -53.10 -5.66 12.95
CA GLU A 299 -51.84 -6.30 13.36
C GLU A 299 -51.99 -7.82 13.25
N PRO A 300 -50.87 -8.53 13.21
CA PRO A 300 -50.73 -9.71 14.07
C PRO A 300 -49.51 -9.59 15.00
N LEU A 301 -49.76 -9.94 16.26
CA LEU A 301 -48.78 -10.25 17.31
C LEU A 301 -47.90 -11.45 16.91
N THR A 302 -46.60 -11.41 17.22
CA THR A 302 -45.75 -12.61 17.30
C THR A 302 -45.51 -13.02 18.77
N PRO A 303 -45.46 -14.34 19.07
CA PRO A 303 -45.23 -14.87 20.42
C PRO A 303 -43.73 -15.07 20.66
N ALA A 304 -43.00 -13.99 20.86
CA ALA A 304 -41.70 -13.96 21.54
C ALA A 304 -41.38 -12.49 21.83
N GLY A 305 -41.61 -12.08 23.08
CA GLY A 305 -41.37 -10.71 23.53
C GLY A 305 -39.88 -10.38 23.59
N GLU A 306 -39.31 -9.98 22.45
CA GLU A 306 -38.08 -9.21 22.40
C GLU A 306 -38.43 -7.78 21.93
N PRO A 307 -37.99 -6.73 22.63
CA PRO A 307 -38.21 -5.37 22.19
C PRO A 307 -37.45 -5.15 20.88
N ASP A 308 -38.13 -4.58 19.88
CA ASP A 308 -37.48 -3.96 18.72
C ASP A 308 -36.48 -2.92 19.25
N ALA A 309 -35.22 -3.36 19.38
CA ALA A 309 -34.19 -2.64 20.10
C ALA A 309 -33.67 -1.50 19.22
N GLY A 310 -34.42 -0.39 19.22
CA GLY A 310 -33.91 0.95 18.93
C GLY A 310 -33.35 1.17 17.53
N ALA A 311 -33.72 0.37 16.53
CA ALA A 311 -33.40 0.68 15.14
C ALA A 311 -34.30 1.82 14.66
N THR A 312 -33.88 3.06 14.92
CA THR A 312 -34.51 4.25 14.33
C THR A 312 -34.60 4.03 12.82
N ARG A 313 -35.83 3.93 12.31
CA ARG A 313 -36.08 3.59 10.91
C ARG A 313 -35.70 4.79 10.04
N VAL A 314 -34.48 4.79 9.50
CA VAL A 314 -33.96 5.85 8.63
C VAL A 314 -34.67 5.76 7.28
N ASP A 315 -35.20 6.88 6.77
CA ASP A 315 -35.85 6.89 5.46
C ASP A 315 -34.83 6.68 4.32
N VAL A 316 -35.32 6.23 3.16
CA VAL A 316 -34.48 5.85 2.02
C VAL A 316 -33.62 7.00 1.50
N LYS A 317 -34.12 8.24 1.57
CA LYS A 317 -33.38 9.43 1.09
C LYS A 317 -32.24 9.75 2.06
N THR A 318 -32.52 9.73 3.36
CA THR A 318 -31.52 9.96 4.41
C THR A 318 -30.43 8.87 4.41
N SER A 319 -30.79 7.61 4.20
CA SER A 319 -29.82 6.51 4.05
C SER A 319 -28.94 6.67 2.81
N ARG A 320 -29.51 7.10 1.67
CA ARG A 320 -28.73 7.40 0.46
C ARG A 320 -27.74 8.54 0.69
N ASP A 321 -28.15 9.59 1.40
CA ASP A 321 -27.29 10.73 1.70
C ASP A 321 -26.24 10.43 2.78
N ALA A 322 -26.51 9.50 3.70
CA ALA A 322 -25.53 8.93 4.61
C ALA A 322 -24.47 8.13 3.84
N LYS A 323 -24.90 7.27 2.91
CA LYS A 323 -24.00 6.49 2.06
C LYS A 323 -23.08 7.36 1.22
N LYS A 324 -23.56 8.46 0.63
CA LYS A 324 -22.70 9.41 -0.10
C LYS A 324 -21.59 10.00 0.78
N ARG A 325 -21.91 10.35 2.04
CA ARG A 325 -20.93 10.88 2.99
C ARG A 325 -19.95 9.81 3.45
N PHE A 326 -20.41 8.58 3.62
CA PHE A 326 -19.56 7.44 3.89
C PHE A 326 -18.58 7.21 2.72
N ASP A 327 -19.07 7.16 1.48
CA ASP A 327 -18.25 6.99 0.28
C ASP A 327 -17.20 8.12 0.16
N LEU A 328 -17.54 9.35 0.54
CA LEU A 328 -16.61 10.47 0.61
C LEU A 328 -15.59 10.33 1.76
N GLY A 329 -16.00 9.83 2.92
CA GLY A 329 -15.11 9.51 4.02
C GLY A 329 -14.09 8.44 3.65
N THR A 330 -14.54 7.38 2.99
CA THR A 330 -13.68 6.34 2.43
C THR A 330 -12.72 6.90 1.38
N TYR A 331 -13.18 7.82 0.52
CA TYR A 331 -12.32 8.53 -0.43
C TYR A 331 -11.17 9.28 0.26
N HIS A 332 -11.47 10.09 1.28
CA HIS A 332 -10.44 10.81 2.02
C HIS A 332 -9.51 9.87 2.81
N ARG A 333 -10.05 8.77 3.37
CA ARG A 333 -9.27 7.74 4.06
C ARG A 333 -8.20 7.14 3.14
N LEU A 334 -8.59 6.78 1.91
CA LEU A 334 -7.69 6.18 0.93
C LEU A 334 -6.61 7.15 0.44
N ARG A 335 -6.82 8.47 0.56
CA ARG A 335 -5.85 9.52 0.23
C ARG A 335 -4.94 9.92 1.41
N GLY A 336 -5.08 9.27 2.56
CA GLY A 336 -4.35 9.64 3.79
C GLY A 336 -4.84 10.93 4.45
N GLU A 337 -5.92 11.53 3.94
CA GLU A 337 -6.53 12.76 4.48
C GLU A 337 -7.40 12.41 5.70
N TYR A 338 -6.78 11.86 6.73
CA TYR A 338 -7.47 11.21 7.85
C TYR A 338 -8.42 12.14 8.61
N ASP A 339 -8.06 13.41 8.82
CA ASP A 339 -8.94 14.36 9.50
C ASP A 339 -10.22 14.64 8.72
N LEU A 340 -10.10 14.78 7.39
CA LEU A 340 -11.25 15.02 6.53
C LEU A 340 -12.12 13.77 6.40
N ALA A 341 -11.50 12.59 6.35
CA ALA A 341 -12.20 11.31 6.39
C ALA A 341 -13.03 11.15 7.66
N VAL A 342 -12.45 11.46 8.83
CA VAL A 342 -13.15 11.45 10.12
C VAL A 342 -14.37 12.38 10.11
N VAL A 343 -14.23 13.59 9.55
CA VAL A 343 -15.35 14.53 9.41
C VAL A 343 -16.48 13.92 8.58
N ARG A 344 -16.18 13.36 7.40
CA ARG A 344 -17.20 12.80 6.50
C ARG A 344 -17.86 11.54 7.05
N LEU A 345 -17.10 10.67 7.71
CA LEU A 345 -17.65 9.48 8.37
C LEU A 345 -18.58 9.88 9.53
N ARG A 346 -18.23 10.91 10.30
CA ARG A 346 -19.13 11.44 11.34
C ARG A 346 -20.40 12.06 10.76
N GLU A 347 -20.31 12.75 9.62
CA GLU A 347 -21.50 13.26 8.93
C GLU A 347 -22.39 12.12 8.43
N ALA A 348 -21.80 11.03 7.91
CA ALA A 348 -22.55 9.83 7.52
C ALA A 348 -23.28 9.22 8.72
N LEU A 349 -22.56 9.04 9.84
CA LEU A 349 -23.09 8.46 11.07
C LEU A 349 -24.13 9.32 11.79
N LYS A 350 -24.13 10.65 11.55
CA LYS A 350 -25.21 11.54 12.01
C LYS A 350 -26.51 11.30 11.26
N LEU A 351 -26.44 10.94 9.97
CA LEU A 351 -27.61 10.68 9.14
C LEU A 351 -28.10 9.24 9.29
N ASP A 352 -27.16 8.30 9.34
CA ASP A 352 -27.45 6.89 9.57
C ASP A 352 -26.51 6.32 10.65
N PRO A 353 -26.94 6.32 11.91
CA PRO A 353 -26.17 5.73 12.99
C PRO A 353 -25.98 4.22 12.87
N ASN A 354 -26.71 3.54 11.99
CA ASN A 354 -26.69 2.08 11.83
C ASN A 354 -25.74 1.61 10.71
N LEU A 355 -25.07 2.55 10.04
CA LEU A 355 -24.08 2.23 9.01
C LEU A 355 -22.80 1.66 9.63
N LEU A 356 -22.76 0.33 9.80
CA LEU A 356 -21.68 -0.39 10.49
C LEU A 356 -20.31 -0.17 9.82
N ASP A 357 -20.26 -0.15 8.50
CA ASP A 357 -19.04 0.11 7.74
C ASP A 357 -18.43 1.48 8.06
N ALA A 358 -19.27 2.50 8.28
CA ALA A 358 -18.79 3.84 8.63
C ALA A 358 -18.21 3.88 10.04
N TRP A 359 -18.77 3.11 10.99
CA TRP A 359 -18.17 2.96 12.32
C TRP A 359 -16.84 2.20 12.27
N HIS A 360 -16.77 1.14 11.45
CA HIS A 360 -15.55 0.36 11.26
C HIS A 360 -14.43 1.23 10.66
N ASP A 361 -14.71 1.93 9.56
CA ASP A 361 -13.74 2.81 8.90
C ASP A 361 -13.31 3.96 9.82
N LEU A 362 -14.23 4.52 10.61
CA LEU A 362 -13.90 5.55 11.61
C LEU A 362 -12.92 5.00 12.66
N GLY A 363 -13.19 3.80 13.19
CA GLY A 363 -12.29 3.14 14.14
C GLY A 363 -10.91 2.86 13.55
N GLY A 364 -10.85 2.39 12.29
CA GLY A 364 -9.60 2.14 11.58
C GLY A 364 -8.74 3.39 11.42
N ILE A 365 -9.34 4.52 11.05
CA ILE A 365 -8.61 5.79 10.91
C ILE A 365 -8.12 6.29 12.27
N LEU A 366 -8.93 6.16 13.31
CA LEU A 366 -8.54 6.59 14.66
C LEU A 366 -7.34 5.78 15.18
N ILE A 367 -7.20 4.50 14.82
CA ILE A 367 -5.98 3.73 15.08
C ILE A 367 -4.77 4.35 14.37
N LEU A 368 -4.90 4.70 13.08
CA LEU A 368 -3.81 5.30 12.29
C LEU A 368 -3.37 6.66 12.85
N GLN A 369 -4.30 7.40 13.46
CA GLN A 369 -4.01 8.66 14.17
C GLN A 369 -3.50 8.46 15.61
N GLY A 370 -3.33 7.23 16.08
CA GLY A 370 -2.90 6.91 17.45
C GLY A 370 -3.97 7.12 18.52
N ARG A 371 -5.22 7.41 18.14
CA ARG A 371 -6.36 7.69 19.04
C ARG A 371 -7.07 6.40 19.42
N LEU A 372 -6.39 5.55 20.19
CA LEU A 372 -6.84 4.19 20.49
C LEU A 372 -8.15 4.14 21.30
N GLU A 373 -8.35 5.06 22.24
CA GLU A 373 -9.58 5.13 23.07
C GLU A 373 -10.80 5.50 22.23
N ASP A 374 -10.62 6.40 21.25
CA ASP A 374 -11.69 6.80 20.34
C ASP A 374 -12.04 5.68 19.36
N ALA A 375 -11.02 4.97 18.87
CA ALA A 375 -11.21 3.79 18.03
C ALA A 375 -11.99 2.70 18.77
N GLU A 376 -11.64 2.42 20.03
CA GLU A 376 -12.35 1.45 20.87
C GLU A 376 -13.83 1.81 21.00
N ARG A 377 -14.15 3.09 21.25
CA ARG A 377 -15.54 3.55 21.34
C ARG A 377 -16.28 3.38 20.03
N ALA A 378 -15.64 3.67 18.89
CA ALA A 378 -16.25 3.48 17.57
C ALA A 378 -16.58 2.01 17.31
N PHE A 379 -15.64 1.09 17.57
CA PHE A 379 -15.88 -0.35 17.41
C PHE A 379 -16.93 -0.88 18.38
N LYS A 380 -16.89 -0.49 19.66
CA LYS A 380 -17.93 -0.87 20.64
C LYS A 380 -19.31 -0.35 20.25
N THR A 381 -19.40 0.84 19.65
CA THR A 381 -20.68 1.38 19.15
C THR A 381 -21.23 0.55 17.99
N ALA A 382 -20.37 0.12 17.05
CA ALA A 382 -20.76 -0.80 15.99
C ALA A 382 -21.22 -2.16 16.56
N LEU A 383 -20.50 -2.69 17.54
CA LEU A 383 -20.79 -3.99 18.15
C LEU A 383 -22.04 -3.99 19.03
N ALA A 384 -22.39 -2.84 19.62
CA ALA A 384 -23.67 -2.67 20.30
C ALA A 384 -24.86 -2.77 19.33
N LYS A 385 -24.65 -2.47 18.04
CA LYS A 385 -25.67 -2.56 16.98
C LYS A 385 -25.66 -3.91 16.28
N SER A 386 -24.49 -4.49 16.08
CA SER A 386 -24.31 -5.83 15.52
C SER A 386 -23.17 -6.56 16.24
N PRO A 387 -23.50 -7.38 17.25
CA PRO A 387 -22.49 -8.05 18.09
C PRO A 387 -21.54 -8.98 17.33
N GLN A 388 -21.97 -9.49 16.16
CA GLN A 388 -21.20 -10.42 15.32
C GLN A 388 -20.53 -9.73 14.12
N HIS A 389 -20.43 -8.40 14.12
CA HIS A 389 -19.79 -7.67 13.02
C HIS A 389 -18.27 -7.91 13.02
N VAL A 390 -17.83 -8.92 12.26
CA VAL A 390 -16.44 -9.41 12.18
C VAL A 390 -15.42 -8.29 11.95
N PRO A 391 -15.61 -7.34 11.01
CA PRO A 391 -14.65 -6.24 10.83
C PRO A 391 -14.45 -5.39 12.09
N SER A 392 -15.52 -5.11 12.84
CA SER A 392 -15.44 -4.33 14.08
C SER A 392 -14.85 -5.14 15.24
N LEU A 393 -15.12 -6.44 15.31
CA LEU A 393 -14.48 -7.33 16.29
C LEU A 393 -12.96 -7.38 16.07
N ARG A 394 -12.49 -7.54 14.82
CA ARG A 394 -11.05 -7.48 14.50
C ARG A 394 -10.42 -6.14 14.86
N GLY A 395 -11.10 -5.04 14.52
CA GLY A 395 -10.64 -3.70 14.87
C GLY A 395 -10.50 -3.50 16.38
N LEU A 396 -11.47 -3.98 17.16
CA LEU A 396 -11.43 -3.93 18.62
C LEU A 396 -10.29 -4.77 19.20
N ALA A 397 -10.09 -5.99 18.69
CA ALA A 397 -8.99 -6.85 19.12
C ALA A 397 -7.62 -6.21 18.86
N LEU A 398 -7.45 -5.56 17.70
CA LEU A 398 -6.22 -4.83 17.38
C LEU A 398 -5.96 -3.67 18.36
N VAL A 399 -7.00 -2.90 18.71
CA VAL A 399 -6.89 -1.82 19.70
C VAL A 399 -6.46 -2.37 21.07
N GLN A 400 -7.11 -3.44 21.54
CA GLN A 400 -6.77 -4.07 22.82
C GLN A 400 -5.33 -4.59 22.83
N ALA A 401 -4.90 -5.26 21.75
CA ALA A 401 -3.53 -5.73 21.60
C ALA A 401 -2.50 -4.59 21.61
N ARG A 402 -2.77 -3.47 20.91
CA ARG A 402 -1.88 -2.28 20.93
C ARG A 402 -1.78 -1.62 22.31
N ARG A 403 -2.79 -1.80 23.16
CA ARG A 403 -2.78 -1.34 24.55
C ARG A 403 -2.15 -2.35 25.51
N GLY A 404 -1.71 -3.51 25.02
CA GLY A 404 -1.16 -4.60 25.84
C GLY A 404 -2.21 -5.45 26.58
N ASP A 405 -3.51 -5.23 26.35
CA ASP A 405 -4.58 -6.05 26.93
C ASP A 405 -4.83 -7.30 26.08
N TYR A 406 -3.85 -8.20 26.10
CA TYR A 406 -3.91 -9.44 25.32
C TYR A 406 -5.02 -10.39 25.78
N ASN A 407 -5.44 -10.32 27.03
CA ASN A 407 -6.54 -11.13 27.56
C ASN A 407 -7.89 -10.74 26.96
N SER A 408 -8.15 -9.44 26.82
CA SER A 408 -9.36 -8.97 26.15
C SER A 408 -9.25 -9.19 24.63
N ALA A 409 -8.08 -8.92 24.02
CA ALA A 409 -7.85 -9.18 22.60
C ALA A 409 -8.13 -10.63 22.22
N ARG A 410 -7.65 -11.59 23.02
CA ARG A 410 -7.92 -13.02 22.83
C ARG A 410 -9.42 -13.33 22.86
N ARG A 411 -10.14 -12.87 23.89
CA ARG A 411 -11.61 -13.08 23.98
C ARG A 411 -12.36 -12.46 22.79
N THR A 412 -11.92 -11.30 22.31
CA THR A 412 -12.52 -10.67 21.13
C THR A 412 -12.19 -11.42 19.85
N LEU A 413 -10.99 -12.01 19.72
CA LEU A 413 -10.62 -12.87 18.58
C LEU A 413 -11.33 -14.22 18.63
N ASP A 414 -11.60 -14.77 19.81
CA ASP A 414 -12.45 -15.96 19.96
C ASP A 414 -13.85 -15.67 19.40
N ALA A 415 -14.39 -14.47 19.63
CA ALA A 415 -15.67 -14.04 19.05
C ALA A 415 -15.59 -13.84 17.52
N VAL A 416 -14.45 -13.36 16.99
CA VAL A 416 -14.21 -13.32 15.52
C VAL A 416 -14.31 -14.72 14.94
N LEU A 417 -13.58 -15.68 15.52
CA LEU A 417 -13.50 -17.04 15.01
C LEU A 417 -14.75 -17.87 15.30
N ALA A 418 -15.59 -17.47 16.25
CA ALA A 418 -16.93 -18.03 16.43
C ALA A 418 -17.89 -17.57 15.32
N ALA A 419 -17.79 -16.31 14.88
CA ALA A 419 -18.62 -15.77 13.81
C ALA A 419 -18.13 -16.15 12.41
N ALA A 420 -16.81 -16.24 12.21
CA ALA A 420 -16.16 -16.61 10.96
C ALA A 420 -14.93 -17.50 11.25
N PRO A 421 -15.10 -18.84 11.34
CA PRO A 421 -14.03 -19.78 11.73
C PRO A 421 -12.81 -19.83 10.81
N ASP A 422 -12.97 -19.38 9.56
CA ASP A 422 -11.98 -19.35 8.49
C ASP A 422 -11.48 -17.93 8.17
N ASP A 423 -11.83 -16.93 8.99
CA ASP A 423 -11.36 -15.56 8.79
C ASP A 423 -9.83 -15.46 8.96
N VAL A 424 -9.12 -15.34 7.83
CA VAL A 424 -7.66 -15.40 7.76
C VAL A 424 -7.00 -14.29 8.59
N GLU A 425 -7.53 -13.07 8.55
CA GLU A 425 -6.97 -11.95 9.35
C GLU A 425 -7.23 -12.14 10.85
N GLY A 426 -8.37 -12.70 11.23
CA GLY A 426 -8.67 -13.10 12.61
C GLY A 426 -7.72 -14.18 13.11
N LEU A 427 -7.42 -15.19 12.28
CA LEU A 427 -6.46 -16.24 12.61
C LEU A 427 -5.02 -15.70 12.73
N LEU A 428 -4.62 -14.79 11.84
CA LEU A 428 -3.32 -14.12 11.94
C LEU A 428 -3.19 -13.29 13.23
N ALA A 429 -4.21 -12.50 13.54
CA ALA A 429 -4.25 -11.70 14.76
C ALA A 429 -4.31 -12.57 16.04
N ALA A 430 -5.04 -13.69 16.01
CA ALA A 430 -5.08 -14.66 17.11
C ALA A 430 -3.70 -15.24 17.40
N GLY A 431 -2.97 -15.62 16.34
CA GLY A 431 -1.62 -16.13 16.50
C GLY A 431 -0.64 -15.06 17.01
N ASP A 432 -0.74 -13.83 16.52
CA ASP A 432 0.09 -12.71 16.98
C ASP A 432 -0.17 -12.39 18.46
N VAL A 433 -1.43 -12.33 18.88
CA VAL A 433 -1.82 -12.10 20.28
C VAL A 433 -1.37 -13.26 21.18
N ALA A 434 -1.49 -14.50 20.73
CA ALA A 434 -1.02 -15.68 21.49
C ALA A 434 0.50 -15.63 21.68
N LEU A 435 1.26 -15.26 20.64
CA LEU A 435 2.70 -15.09 20.74
C LEU A 435 3.07 -14.03 21.78
N PHE A 436 2.45 -12.84 21.74
CA PHE A 436 2.71 -11.77 22.72
C PHE A 436 2.26 -12.15 24.15
N SER A 437 1.31 -13.07 24.28
CA SER A 437 0.88 -13.63 25.56
C SER A 437 1.81 -14.76 26.06
N GLY A 438 2.81 -15.16 25.28
CA GLY A 438 3.76 -16.24 25.60
C GLY A 438 3.30 -17.65 25.22
N ASP A 439 2.10 -17.81 24.65
CA ASP A 439 1.58 -19.09 24.19
C ASP A 439 2.01 -19.36 22.74
N ARG A 440 3.24 -19.85 22.60
CA ARG A 440 3.85 -20.11 21.30
C ARG A 440 3.18 -21.27 20.55
N ASP A 441 2.58 -22.22 21.25
CA ASP A 441 1.95 -23.37 20.60
C ASP A 441 0.61 -22.96 19.99
N ALA A 442 -0.23 -22.23 20.75
CA ALA A 442 -1.46 -21.64 20.21
C ALA A 442 -1.19 -20.66 19.06
N ALA A 443 -0.09 -19.89 19.15
CA ALA A 443 0.32 -18.98 18.07
C ALA A 443 0.53 -19.71 16.75
N ARG A 444 1.27 -20.83 16.78
CA ARG A 444 1.57 -21.63 15.60
C ARG A 444 0.34 -22.35 15.07
N GLU A 445 -0.53 -22.85 15.94
CA GLU A 445 -1.81 -23.45 15.51
C GLU A 445 -2.65 -22.45 14.71
N ALA A 446 -2.81 -21.23 15.22
CA ALA A 446 -3.57 -20.18 14.56
C ALA A 446 -2.97 -19.78 13.19
N TRP A 447 -1.65 -19.58 13.10
CA TRP A 447 -1.00 -19.29 11.82
C TRP A 447 -1.05 -20.45 10.83
N THR A 448 -1.02 -21.70 11.31
CA THR A 448 -1.20 -22.87 10.44
C THR A 448 -2.58 -22.86 9.81
N ARG A 449 -3.62 -22.66 10.63
CA ARG A 449 -5.00 -22.49 10.13
C ARG A 449 -5.10 -21.31 9.15
N ALA A 450 -4.47 -20.17 9.46
CA ALA A 450 -4.46 -19.01 8.56
C ALA A 450 -3.85 -19.36 7.19
N ALA A 451 -2.71 -20.05 7.15
CA ALA A 451 -2.08 -20.49 5.92
C ALA A 451 -2.95 -21.47 5.12
N THR A 452 -3.67 -22.37 5.81
CA THR A 452 -4.61 -23.31 5.19
C THR A 452 -5.80 -22.61 4.54
N HIS A 453 -6.38 -21.61 5.21
CA HIS A 453 -7.57 -20.90 4.71
C HIS A 453 -7.24 -19.78 3.72
N ALA A 454 -5.99 -19.35 3.60
CA ALA A 454 -5.52 -18.33 2.66
C ALA A 454 -5.32 -18.82 1.21
N ALA A 455 -6.08 -19.81 0.76
CA ALA A 455 -5.90 -20.41 -0.58
C ALA A 455 -6.12 -19.41 -1.73
N SER A 456 -7.00 -18.42 -1.54
CA SER A 456 -7.29 -17.34 -2.49
C SER A 456 -6.52 -16.05 -2.25
N ASP A 457 -5.73 -15.96 -1.16
CA ASP A 457 -4.92 -14.80 -0.80
C ASP A 457 -3.45 -15.23 -0.59
N PRO A 458 -2.64 -15.24 -1.67
CA PRO A 458 -1.23 -15.62 -1.60
C PRO A 458 -0.43 -14.74 -0.64
N ASP A 459 -0.84 -13.50 -0.40
CA ASP A 459 -0.13 -12.56 0.46
C ASP A 459 -0.37 -12.87 1.93
N ALA A 460 -1.62 -13.16 2.30
CA ALA A 460 -1.97 -13.66 3.63
C ALA A 460 -1.30 -15.00 3.93
N ARG A 461 -1.25 -15.90 2.95
CA ARG A 461 -0.53 -17.16 3.08
C ARG A 461 0.96 -16.95 3.36
N ARG A 462 1.64 -16.11 2.58
CA ARG A 462 3.06 -15.77 2.82
C ARG A 462 3.28 -15.14 4.20
N ARG A 463 2.37 -14.27 4.65
CA ARG A 463 2.42 -13.66 6.00
C ARG A 463 2.31 -14.71 7.12
N ALA A 464 1.47 -15.73 6.94
CA ALA A 464 1.31 -16.83 7.90
C ALA A 464 2.53 -17.77 7.90
N GLU A 465 2.98 -18.20 6.72
CA GLU A 465 4.15 -19.07 6.55
C GLU A 465 5.42 -18.42 7.10
N LYS A 466 5.60 -17.10 6.89
CA LYS A 466 6.74 -16.37 7.44
C LYS A 466 6.79 -16.42 8.98
N ARG A 467 5.64 -16.34 9.64
CA ARG A 467 5.57 -16.44 11.12
C ARG A 467 5.92 -17.85 11.58
N LEU A 468 5.44 -18.88 10.88
CA LEU A 468 5.79 -20.28 11.18
C LEU A 468 7.29 -20.57 11.01
N GLU A 469 7.93 -19.95 10.02
CA GLU A 469 9.37 -20.01 9.80
C GLU A 469 10.16 -19.32 10.93
N LEU A 470 9.74 -18.12 11.32
CA LEU A 470 10.38 -17.34 12.39
C LEU A 470 10.21 -17.99 13.77
N TYR A 471 9.11 -18.71 13.99
CA TYR A 471 8.80 -19.37 15.24
C TYR A 471 8.63 -20.88 15.01
N PRO A 472 9.74 -21.63 14.84
CA PRO A 472 9.69 -23.09 14.67
C PRO A 472 9.15 -23.79 15.93
N PRO A 473 8.75 -25.07 15.84
CA PRO A 473 8.33 -25.85 17.00
C PRO A 473 9.43 -25.87 18.05
N ARG A 474 9.07 -25.92 19.34
CA ARG A 474 10.07 -26.25 20.35
C ARG A 474 10.63 -27.64 20.03
N PRO A 475 11.96 -27.83 20.05
CA PRO A 475 12.52 -29.17 19.89
C PRO A 475 11.94 -30.05 20.99
N ALA A 476 11.50 -31.26 20.62
CA ALA A 476 11.01 -32.23 21.59
C ALA A 476 12.10 -32.40 22.64
N VAL A 477 11.76 -32.12 23.90
CA VAL A 477 12.66 -32.44 25.02
C VAL A 477 12.79 -33.96 24.98
N ALA A 478 13.98 -34.47 24.66
CA ALA A 478 14.26 -35.88 24.78
C ALA A 478 13.91 -36.27 26.23
N ALA A 479 12.94 -37.17 26.39
CA ALA A 479 12.57 -37.68 27.70
C ALA A 479 13.84 -38.32 28.33
N PRO A 480 14.08 -38.11 29.64
CA PRO A 480 15.28 -38.62 30.31
C PRO A 480 15.38 -40.14 30.27
#